data_AF-C7NHT4-F1
#
_entry.id   AF-C7NHT4-F1
#
_cell.length_a   1.000
_cell.length_b   1.000
_cell.length_c   1.000
_cell.angle_alpha   90.00
_cell.angle_beta   90.00
_cell.angle_gamma   90.00
#
_symmetry.space_group_name_H-M   'P 1'
#
loop_
_entity.id
_entity.type
_entity.pdbx_description
1 polymer ?
#
loop_
_entity_poly.entity_id
_entity_poly.type
_entity_poly.pdbx_seq_one_letter_code
_entity_poly.pdbx_strand_id
1 'polypeptide(L)'
;MNRSPVQPPVVAVIVNPVHRLAMPALVAALRAVESLGWDAPLVLRTSVESPGGEQAREALAAGADRVLVIGGDGTVRLVAEVLAGTECVMGIVPTGTANLAARNLGLTELVNKTLEHVVTSALTTAGDRIDLGRATWRTAAGLGQGTFLVTAGLGHDGAIISGVAAADKERHGWRAYVRPALGRAADAGWPLEVDGRELRPWSLLVTNSGSIPLGVGVSGARMDDGTLHVVTVDPDPLLEWGTIALAGLLPGAQRLPGIERRDTPATTIVPDSPTPAHLDGDPLGEVWELSASVDPGALLVVRPRPAGNAAPTLDETVLATAGPHGIVQIVNALRQGGITRGEREEVTCALTALEGEELQQVKYLLNAGGDGHDLEHFVYDVLDGRQRRRVLDHIAEQAVPHDELRVLCDIDDTFKSNLHDRRYDRGTVYPGIVEFLRALDASDAAGDDHLPGDLTFVTARPGGVRDLIERYTRRGFTDDDLPAHTIMTGTVRGLVDRRLMAGSKVTNIRRDAALFPECRQVFIGDSGQADADVALTARRRWPEHLVASFIHCVTDVDEATRARWRAEGVHAVDDYAQAARIAGELGLIDAERVARVERAVEQGVPSLPR
;
A
#
# COMPACT_ATOMS: atom_id res chain seq x y z
N MET A 1 -34.11 -5.42 22.20
CA MET A 1 -34.54 -4.61 21.04
C MET A 1 -33.82 -5.17 19.84
N ASN A 2 -34.57 -5.73 18.89
CA ASN A 2 -34.06 -6.37 17.68
C ASN A 2 -33.46 -5.26 16.79
N ARG A 3 -32.13 -5.20 16.63
CA ARG A 3 -31.53 -4.35 15.60
C ARG A 3 -31.74 -5.08 14.27
N SER A 4 -32.52 -4.47 13.38
CA SER A 4 -32.65 -4.95 11.99
C SER A 4 -31.26 -5.11 11.38
N PRO A 5 -31.03 -6.13 10.52
CA PRO A 5 -29.76 -6.27 9.81
C PRO A 5 -29.51 -5.01 8.98
N VAL A 6 -28.34 -4.38 9.17
CA VAL A 6 -27.92 -3.24 8.37
C VAL A 6 -27.68 -3.75 6.96
N GLN A 7 -28.44 -3.25 5.98
CA GLN A 7 -28.27 -3.61 4.58
C GLN A 7 -26.87 -3.16 4.12
N PRO A 8 -26.12 -3.98 3.36
CA PRO A 8 -24.80 -3.59 2.87
C PRO A 8 -24.90 -2.33 1.99
N PRO A 9 -23.92 -1.41 2.06
CA PRO A 9 -23.96 -0.15 1.31
C PRO A 9 -23.80 -0.40 -0.19
N VAL A 10 -24.49 0.39 -1.00
CA VAL A 10 -24.26 0.43 -2.46
C VAL A 10 -22.99 1.24 -2.72
N VAL A 11 -21.97 0.59 -3.27
CA VAL A 11 -20.67 1.21 -3.56
C VAL A 11 -20.48 1.44 -5.05
N ALA A 12 -20.03 2.64 -5.42
CA ALA A 12 -19.51 2.93 -6.75
C ALA A 12 -18.02 3.30 -6.69
N VAL A 13 -17.25 2.89 -7.69
CA VAL A 13 -15.83 3.20 -7.83
C VAL A 13 -15.63 4.02 -9.10
N ILE A 14 -15.23 5.28 -8.94
CA ILE A 14 -14.86 6.17 -10.05
C ILE A 14 -13.34 6.11 -10.20
N VAL A 15 -12.87 5.62 -11.34
CA VAL A 15 -11.44 5.38 -11.58
C VAL A 15 -10.93 6.17 -12.77
N ASN A 16 -9.87 6.95 -12.55
CA ASN A 16 -9.13 7.59 -13.62
C ASN A 16 -7.98 6.66 -14.10
N PRO A 17 -8.12 6.01 -15.27
CA PRO A 17 -7.24 4.92 -15.67
C PRO A 17 -5.83 5.38 -16.09
N VAL A 18 -5.60 6.68 -16.27
CA VAL A 18 -4.30 7.19 -16.73
C VAL A 18 -3.24 7.20 -15.63
N HIS A 19 -3.64 7.07 -14.36
CA HIS A 19 -2.71 7.03 -13.24
C HIS A 19 -2.13 5.63 -13.05
N ARG A 20 -0.81 5.55 -12.81
CA ARG A 20 -0.08 4.28 -12.60
C ARG A 20 -0.68 3.38 -11.51
N LEU A 21 -1.24 3.97 -10.45
CA LEU A 21 -1.84 3.23 -9.32
C LEU A 21 -3.33 2.93 -9.50
N ALA A 22 -3.96 3.36 -10.60
CA ALA A 22 -5.41 3.25 -10.77
C ALA A 22 -5.89 1.80 -10.80
N MET A 23 -5.24 0.96 -11.60
CA MET A 23 -5.63 -0.45 -11.73
C MET A 23 -5.32 -1.27 -10.46
N PRO A 24 -4.13 -1.16 -9.83
CA PRO A 24 -3.89 -1.76 -8.52
C PRO A 24 -4.91 -1.33 -7.46
N ALA A 25 -5.27 -0.05 -7.42
CA ALA A 25 -6.24 0.47 -6.46
C ALA A 25 -7.66 -0.06 -6.70
N LEU A 26 -8.04 -0.22 -7.98
CA LEU A 26 -9.32 -0.82 -8.35
C LEU A 26 -9.38 -2.29 -7.93
N VAL A 27 -8.32 -3.08 -8.18
CA VAL A 27 -8.26 -4.48 -7.75
C VAL A 27 -8.33 -4.58 -6.22
N ALA A 28 -7.59 -3.72 -5.50
CA ALA A 28 -7.68 -3.65 -4.05
C ALA A 28 -9.10 -3.28 -3.57
N ALA A 29 -9.82 -2.42 -4.30
CA ALA A 29 -11.20 -2.04 -3.96
C ALA A 29 -12.18 -3.19 -4.17
N LEU A 30 -12.05 -3.92 -5.28
CA LEU A 30 -12.87 -5.11 -5.54
C LEU A 30 -12.67 -6.18 -4.47
N ARG A 31 -11.41 -6.49 -4.13
CA ARG A 31 -11.06 -7.43 -3.05
C ARG A 31 -11.56 -6.97 -1.68
N ALA A 32 -11.43 -5.68 -1.38
CA ALA A 32 -11.91 -5.12 -0.12
C ALA A 32 -13.44 -5.23 -0.01
N VAL A 33 -14.19 -4.87 -1.06
CA VAL A 33 -15.65 -5.01 -1.09
C VAL A 33 -16.08 -6.47 -0.93
N GLU A 34 -15.41 -7.39 -1.63
CA GLU A 34 -15.65 -8.84 -1.54
C GLU A 34 -15.40 -9.37 -0.11
N SER A 35 -14.25 -9.04 0.48
CA SER A 35 -13.91 -9.45 1.87
C SER A 35 -14.84 -8.86 2.94
N LEU A 36 -15.52 -7.74 2.65
CA LEU A 36 -16.54 -7.15 3.52
C LEU A 36 -17.92 -7.80 3.35
N GLY A 37 -18.06 -8.75 2.41
CA GLY A 37 -19.34 -9.39 2.07
C GLY A 37 -20.35 -8.41 1.45
N TRP A 38 -19.87 -7.37 0.78
CA TRP A 38 -20.71 -6.38 0.09
C TRP A 38 -20.92 -6.78 -1.36
N ASP A 39 -22.00 -6.28 -1.98
CA ASP A 39 -22.26 -6.48 -3.39
C ASP A 39 -21.16 -5.84 -4.26
N ALA A 40 -20.90 -6.44 -5.43
CA ALA A 40 -19.90 -5.94 -6.37
C ALA A 40 -20.17 -4.46 -6.71
N PRO A 41 -19.14 -3.59 -6.67
CA PRO A 41 -19.37 -2.17 -6.81
C PRO A 41 -19.61 -1.79 -8.28
N LEU A 42 -20.34 -0.71 -8.50
CA LEU A 42 -20.46 -0.10 -9.82
C LEU A 42 -19.14 0.57 -10.20
N VAL A 43 -18.43 0.05 -11.21
CA VAL A 43 -17.14 0.59 -11.64
C VAL A 43 -17.31 1.53 -12.84
N LEU A 44 -16.95 2.80 -12.66
CA LEU A 44 -17.11 3.87 -13.64
C LEU A 44 -15.76 4.46 -14.01
N ARG A 45 -15.38 4.37 -15.28
CA ARG A 45 -14.09 4.89 -15.78
C ARG A 45 -14.25 6.32 -16.29
N THR A 46 -13.31 7.19 -15.93
CA THR A 46 -13.27 8.55 -16.48
C THR A 46 -12.58 8.59 -17.84
N SER A 47 -12.89 9.61 -18.64
CA SER A 47 -12.18 9.97 -19.87
C SER A 47 -11.81 11.46 -19.86
N VAL A 48 -11.20 11.96 -20.94
CA VAL A 48 -10.92 13.40 -21.10
C VAL A 48 -12.21 14.20 -21.20
N GLU A 49 -13.19 13.66 -21.93
CA GLU A 49 -14.52 14.26 -22.15
C GLU A 49 -15.39 14.13 -20.90
N SER A 50 -15.17 13.07 -20.11
CA SER A 50 -15.93 12.74 -18.91
C SER A 50 -15.01 12.52 -17.70
N PRO A 51 -14.46 13.60 -17.10
CA PRO A 51 -13.37 13.51 -16.13
C PRO A 51 -13.78 13.16 -14.68
N GLY A 52 -15.05 12.80 -14.43
CA GLY A 52 -15.52 12.33 -13.12
C GLY A 52 -16.95 12.78 -12.76
N GLY A 53 -17.37 13.96 -13.22
CA GLY A 53 -18.67 14.52 -12.85
C GLY A 53 -19.87 13.74 -13.41
N GLU A 54 -19.78 13.20 -14.63
CA GLU A 54 -20.85 12.36 -15.18
C GLU A 54 -20.93 11.02 -14.43
N GLN A 55 -19.77 10.42 -14.14
CA GLN A 55 -19.68 9.18 -13.37
C GLN A 55 -20.26 9.36 -11.96
N ALA A 56 -20.03 10.50 -11.31
CA ALA A 56 -20.63 10.79 -10.01
C ALA A 56 -22.16 10.88 -10.09
N ARG A 57 -22.71 11.46 -11.16
CA ARG A 57 -24.17 11.50 -11.37
C ARG A 57 -24.73 10.11 -11.65
N GLU A 58 -24.02 9.29 -12.41
CA GLU A 58 -24.39 7.90 -12.66
C GLU A 58 -24.37 7.06 -11.38
N ALA A 59 -23.35 7.22 -10.53
CA ALA A 59 -23.29 6.57 -9.23
C ALA A 59 -24.47 6.96 -8.31
N LEU A 60 -24.80 8.26 -8.23
CA LEU A 60 -25.95 8.71 -7.46
C LEU A 60 -27.27 8.18 -8.04
N ALA A 61 -27.42 8.15 -9.36
CA ALA A 61 -28.60 7.60 -10.02
C ALA A 61 -28.76 6.09 -9.78
N ALA A 62 -27.65 5.37 -9.60
CA ALA A 62 -27.62 3.96 -9.19
C ALA A 62 -27.88 3.75 -7.69
N GLY A 63 -28.07 4.82 -6.91
CA GLY A 63 -28.35 4.75 -5.48
C GLY A 63 -27.11 4.51 -4.61
N ALA A 64 -25.91 4.90 -5.07
CA ALA A 64 -24.69 4.73 -4.29
C ALA A 64 -24.76 5.47 -2.94
N ASP A 65 -24.55 4.72 -1.86
CA ASP A 65 -24.33 5.25 -0.50
C ASP A 65 -22.88 5.72 -0.31
N ARG A 66 -21.97 5.17 -1.13
CA ARG A 66 -20.54 5.49 -1.10
C ARG A 66 -19.94 5.52 -2.48
N VAL A 67 -19.13 6.54 -2.74
CA VAL A 67 -18.33 6.69 -3.96
C VAL A 67 -16.85 6.70 -3.60
N LEU A 68 -16.11 5.71 -4.09
CA LEU A 68 -14.65 5.65 -4.00
C LEU A 68 -14.03 6.29 -5.25
N VAL A 69 -13.26 7.36 -5.07
CA VAL A 69 -12.59 8.07 -6.15
C VAL A 69 -11.12 7.69 -6.20
N ILE A 70 -10.72 7.00 -7.27
CA ILE A 70 -9.34 6.65 -7.57
C ILE A 70 -8.83 7.62 -8.64
N GLY A 71 -8.18 8.70 -8.20
CA GLY A 71 -7.79 9.79 -9.11
C GLY A 71 -6.92 10.87 -8.47
N GLY A 72 -6.61 11.89 -9.29
CA GLY A 72 -5.97 13.13 -8.83
C GLY A 72 -6.96 14.24 -8.49
N ASP A 73 -6.43 15.42 -8.14
CA ASP A 73 -7.22 16.57 -7.64
C ASP A 73 -8.38 16.98 -8.54
N GLY A 74 -8.18 17.02 -9.87
CA GLY A 74 -9.24 17.39 -10.82
C GLY A 74 -10.44 16.42 -10.82
N THR A 75 -10.17 15.11 -10.81
CA THR A 75 -11.22 14.08 -10.71
C THR A 75 -11.93 14.17 -9.36
N VAL A 76 -11.17 14.32 -8.26
CA VAL A 76 -11.71 14.49 -6.90
C VAL A 76 -12.64 15.71 -6.84
N ARG A 77 -12.22 16.86 -7.39
CA ARG A 77 -13.00 18.10 -7.40
C ARG A 77 -14.33 17.96 -8.14
N LEU A 78 -14.30 17.37 -9.33
CA LEU A 78 -15.52 17.19 -10.15
C LEU A 78 -16.50 16.19 -9.53
N VAL A 79 -16.00 15.15 -8.86
CA VAL A 79 -16.85 14.22 -8.11
C VAL A 79 -17.43 14.91 -6.87
N ALA A 80 -16.59 15.64 -6.11
CA ALA A 80 -17.03 16.39 -4.94
C ALA A 80 -18.13 17.41 -5.27
N GLU A 81 -18.02 18.10 -6.41
CA GLU A 81 -19.04 19.04 -6.88
C GLU A 81 -20.43 18.41 -7.00
N VAL A 82 -20.48 17.17 -7.49
CA VAL A 82 -21.72 16.43 -7.71
C VAL A 82 -22.26 15.80 -6.43
N LEU A 83 -21.37 15.32 -5.56
CA LEU A 83 -21.75 14.73 -4.28
C LEU A 83 -22.11 15.77 -3.21
N ALA A 84 -21.78 17.05 -3.44
CA ALA A 84 -22.13 18.15 -2.55
C ALA A 84 -23.65 18.23 -2.30
N GLY A 85 -24.03 18.32 -1.03
CA GLY A 85 -25.41 18.35 -0.57
C GLY A 85 -26.09 16.98 -0.51
N THR A 86 -25.38 15.89 -0.81
CA THR A 86 -25.90 14.52 -0.72
C THR A 86 -25.43 13.82 0.56
N GLU A 87 -26.05 12.69 0.90
CA GLU A 87 -25.60 11.80 1.98
C GLU A 87 -24.61 10.72 1.51
N CYS A 88 -24.20 10.75 0.23
CA CYS A 88 -23.25 9.79 -0.31
C CYS A 88 -21.84 10.08 0.23
N VAL A 89 -21.24 9.09 0.90
CA VAL A 89 -19.88 9.23 1.46
C VAL A 89 -18.85 9.16 0.34
N MET A 90 -17.96 10.15 0.27
CA MET A 90 -16.84 10.17 -0.66
C MET A 90 -15.58 9.59 -0.01
N GLY A 91 -15.06 8.48 -0.55
CA GLY A 91 -13.72 7.96 -0.25
C GLY A 91 -12.72 8.38 -1.31
N ILE A 92 -11.48 8.71 -0.93
CA ILE A 92 -10.45 9.16 -1.88
C ILE A 92 -9.24 8.23 -1.81
N VAL A 93 -8.84 7.71 -2.97
CA VAL A 93 -7.57 7.00 -3.18
C VAL A 93 -6.68 7.91 -4.03
N PRO A 94 -5.71 8.62 -3.41
CA PRO A 94 -4.94 9.65 -4.10
C PRO A 94 -3.91 9.03 -5.05
N THR A 95 -4.19 9.02 -6.35
CA THR A 95 -3.29 8.46 -7.39
C THR A 95 -2.63 9.53 -8.27
N GLY A 96 -2.95 10.80 -8.06
CA GLY A 96 -2.36 11.94 -8.77
C GLY A 96 -0.98 12.36 -8.25
N THR A 97 -0.38 13.37 -8.89
CA THR A 97 0.96 13.85 -8.52
C THR A 97 0.96 14.77 -7.30
N ALA A 98 -0.02 15.69 -7.21
CA ALA A 98 -0.08 16.71 -6.15
C ALA A 98 -0.97 16.26 -4.98
N ASN A 99 -2.18 15.77 -5.29
CA ASN A 99 -3.18 15.27 -4.34
C ASN A 99 -3.48 16.26 -3.20
N LEU A 100 -3.49 17.56 -3.50
CA LEU A 100 -3.65 18.66 -2.54
C LEU A 100 -4.88 18.49 -1.65
N ALA A 101 -6.02 18.05 -2.22
CA ALA A 101 -7.23 17.80 -1.44
C ALA A 101 -7.00 16.68 -0.42
N ALA A 102 -6.41 15.56 -0.86
CA ALA A 102 -6.10 14.43 0.01
C ALA A 102 -5.09 14.80 1.11
N ARG A 103 -4.10 15.66 0.81
CA ARG A 103 -3.14 16.15 1.83
C ARG A 103 -3.83 16.98 2.90
N ASN A 104 -4.70 17.91 2.50
CA ASN A 104 -5.42 18.77 3.43
C ASN A 104 -6.46 18.01 4.27
N LEU A 105 -7.01 16.92 3.73
CA LEU A 105 -7.85 15.98 4.46
C LEU A 105 -7.08 15.03 5.38
N GLY A 106 -5.74 15.14 5.47
CA GLY A 106 -4.90 14.28 6.31
C GLY A 106 -4.63 12.90 5.73
N LEU A 107 -5.16 12.56 4.54
CA LEU A 107 -4.98 11.25 3.90
C LEU A 107 -3.52 10.97 3.52
N THR A 108 -2.62 11.95 3.64
CA THR A 108 -1.17 11.74 3.56
C THR A 108 -0.58 10.84 4.64
N GLU A 109 -1.24 10.70 5.79
CA GLU A 109 -0.88 9.70 6.80
C GLU A 109 -0.97 8.26 6.26
N LEU A 110 -1.69 8.07 5.16
CA LEU A 110 -1.83 6.81 4.46
C LEU A 110 -0.75 6.58 3.39
N VAL A 111 0.15 7.56 3.12
CA VAL A 111 1.20 7.45 2.09
C VAL A 111 2.31 6.46 2.47
N ASN A 112 2.50 6.20 3.76
CA ASN A 112 3.38 5.15 4.26
C ASN A 112 2.66 3.80 4.44
N LYS A 113 1.37 3.72 4.07
CA LYS A 113 0.54 2.53 4.23
C LYS A 113 0.34 1.83 2.89
N THR A 114 -0.02 0.56 2.93
CA THR A 114 -0.28 -0.22 1.70
C THR A 114 -1.52 0.31 0.98
N LEU A 115 -1.60 0.04 -0.32
CA LEU A 115 -2.71 0.51 -1.15
C LEU A 115 -4.04 -0.09 -0.67
N GLU A 116 -4.00 -1.33 -0.23
CA GLU A 116 -5.09 -2.09 0.38
C GLU A 116 -5.64 -1.36 1.61
N HIS A 117 -4.77 -0.80 2.46
CA HIS A 117 -5.21 -0.05 3.63
C HIS A 117 -5.85 1.28 3.27
N VAL A 118 -5.27 2.02 2.31
CA VAL A 118 -5.84 3.28 1.81
C VAL A 118 -7.26 3.04 1.31
N VAL A 119 -7.42 2.01 0.48
CA VAL A 119 -8.70 1.61 -0.11
C VAL A 119 -9.69 1.14 0.95
N THR A 120 -9.29 0.23 1.83
CA THR A 120 -10.16 -0.28 2.90
C THR A 120 -10.62 0.86 3.81
N SER A 121 -9.72 1.76 4.19
CA SER A 121 -10.07 2.94 5.00
C SER A 121 -11.06 3.85 4.28
N ALA A 122 -10.84 4.10 2.98
CA ALA A 122 -11.75 4.89 2.16
C ALA A 122 -13.13 4.23 1.97
N LEU A 123 -13.23 2.90 2.11
CA LEU A 123 -14.48 2.14 2.04
C LEU A 123 -15.21 2.03 3.38
N THR A 124 -14.50 1.86 4.49
CA THR A 124 -15.12 1.50 5.79
C THR A 124 -15.24 2.66 6.77
N THR A 125 -14.44 3.72 6.60
CA THR A 125 -14.46 4.86 7.53
C THR A 125 -15.71 5.70 7.30
N ALA A 126 -16.36 6.11 8.39
CA ALA A 126 -17.48 7.06 8.33
C ALA A 126 -17.01 8.39 7.74
N GLY A 127 -17.88 9.04 6.95
CA GLY A 127 -17.57 10.36 6.43
C GLY A 127 -17.76 11.44 7.49
N ASP A 128 -16.91 12.47 7.44
CA ASP A 128 -17.10 13.73 8.14
C ASP A 128 -17.58 14.79 7.15
N ARG A 129 -18.44 15.70 7.61
CA ARG A 129 -18.87 16.84 6.79
C ARG A 129 -17.74 17.86 6.70
N ILE A 130 -17.42 18.24 5.48
CA ILE A 130 -16.48 19.32 5.17
C ILE A 130 -17.16 20.39 4.32
N ASP A 131 -16.63 21.59 4.41
CA ASP A 131 -17.02 22.75 3.64
C ASP A 131 -16.47 22.65 2.22
N LEU A 132 -17.23 23.18 1.27
CA LEU A 132 -16.82 23.26 -0.13
C LEU A 132 -16.81 24.72 -0.59
N GLY A 133 -15.76 25.14 -1.28
CA GLY A 133 -15.71 26.43 -1.93
C GLY A 133 -16.55 26.44 -3.20
N ARG A 134 -17.45 27.42 -3.36
CA ARG A 134 -18.17 27.71 -4.59
C ARG A 134 -17.61 28.96 -5.21
N ALA A 135 -17.37 28.94 -6.52
CA ALA A 135 -16.87 30.08 -7.27
C ALA A 135 -17.74 30.34 -8.50
N THR A 136 -17.98 31.61 -8.77
CA THR A 136 -18.53 32.12 -10.03
C THR A 136 -17.57 33.14 -10.61
N TRP A 137 -17.35 33.11 -11.91
CA TRP A 137 -16.40 34.01 -12.56
C TRP A 137 -16.90 34.52 -13.90
N ARG A 138 -16.35 35.65 -14.34
CA ARG A 138 -16.66 36.26 -15.63
C ARG A 138 -15.41 36.29 -16.50
N THR A 139 -15.48 35.66 -17.66
CA THR A 139 -14.46 35.72 -18.72
C THR A 139 -14.96 36.52 -19.92
N ALA A 140 -14.11 36.72 -20.93
CA ALA A 140 -14.55 37.24 -22.22
C ALA A 140 -15.57 36.32 -22.94
N ALA A 141 -15.53 35.01 -22.66
CA ALA A 141 -16.43 34.03 -23.27
C ALA A 141 -17.80 33.93 -22.55
N GLY A 142 -17.93 34.48 -21.35
CA GLY A 142 -19.16 34.46 -20.56
C GLY A 142 -18.95 34.18 -19.08
N LEU A 143 -20.05 33.85 -18.40
CA LEU A 143 -20.07 33.48 -16.98
C LEU A 143 -19.75 32.00 -16.81
N GLY A 144 -18.92 31.67 -15.82
CA GLY A 144 -18.64 30.31 -15.39
C GLY A 144 -18.96 30.12 -13.91
N GLN A 145 -19.15 28.86 -13.52
CA GLN A 145 -19.37 28.45 -12.14
C GLN A 145 -18.71 27.09 -11.88
N GLY A 146 -18.35 26.82 -10.63
CA GLY A 146 -17.75 25.56 -10.21
C GLY A 146 -17.38 25.56 -8.74
N THR A 147 -16.75 24.47 -8.31
CA THR A 147 -16.32 24.29 -6.93
C THR A 147 -14.82 24.08 -6.78
N PHE A 148 -14.30 24.32 -5.58
CA PHE A 148 -12.93 24.03 -5.18
C PHE A 148 -12.90 23.44 -3.75
N LEU A 149 -12.04 22.47 -3.50
CA LEU A 149 -11.79 21.91 -2.18
C LEU A 149 -10.69 22.68 -1.44
N VAL A 150 -9.64 23.10 -2.15
CA VAL A 150 -8.40 23.62 -1.54
C VAL A 150 -8.31 25.12 -1.74
N THR A 151 -8.23 25.58 -2.99
CA THR A 151 -7.96 26.99 -3.28
C THR A 151 -8.45 27.45 -4.64
N ALA A 152 -8.97 28.68 -4.70
CA ALA A 152 -9.08 29.47 -5.91
C ALA A 152 -7.96 30.52 -5.91
N GLY A 153 -7.27 30.72 -7.04
CA GLY A 153 -6.17 31.69 -7.10
C GLY A 153 -6.23 32.59 -8.33
N LEU A 154 -5.75 33.83 -8.17
CA LEU A 154 -5.65 34.84 -9.21
C LEU A 154 -4.23 35.40 -9.35
N GLY A 155 -3.83 35.62 -10.60
CA GLY A 155 -2.63 36.32 -11.07
C GLY A 155 -1.36 35.49 -11.11
N HIS A 156 -0.21 35.91 -10.56
CA HIS A 156 1.08 35.25 -10.86
C HIS A 156 1.10 33.75 -10.53
N ASP A 157 0.40 33.30 -9.47
CA ASP A 157 0.20 31.87 -9.21
C ASP A 157 -0.66 31.18 -10.27
N GLY A 158 -1.71 31.84 -10.78
CA GLY A 158 -2.50 31.40 -11.93
C GLY A 158 -1.73 31.40 -13.25
N ALA A 159 -0.76 32.30 -13.43
CA ALA A 159 0.14 32.34 -14.57
C ALA A 159 1.22 31.24 -14.49
N ILE A 160 1.67 30.89 -13.28
CA ILE A 160 2.60 29.78 -13.02
C ILE A 160 1.89 28.44 -13.24
N ILE A 161 0.66 28.28 -12.74
CA ILE A 161 -0.15 27.06 -12.92
C ILE A 161 -0.58 26.86 -14.37
N SER A 162 -0.95 27.92 -15.09
CA SER A 162 -1.29 27.86 -16.51
C SER A 162 -0.08 27.65 -17.44
N GLY A 163 1.13 27.99 -16.98
CA GLY A 163 2.39 27.84 -17.72
C GLY A 163 3.07 26.46 -17.61
N VAL A 164 2.65 25.59 -16.69
CA VAL A 164 3.19 24.22 -16.60
C VAL A 164 2.51 23.34 -17.65
N ALA A 165 3.20 23.14 -18.78
CA ALA A 165 2.79 22.17 -19.80
C ALA A 165 2.56 20.79 -19.16
N ALA A 166 1.50 20.09 -19.58
CA ALA A 166 1.09 18.79 -19.07
C ALA A 166 2.21 17.73 -19.01
N ALA A 167 3.28 17.90 -19.80
CA ALA A 167 4.43 17.01 -19.88
C ALA A 167 5.46 17.13 -18.73
N ASP A 168 5.52 18.26 -18.00
CA ASP A 168 6.53 18.47 -16.93
C ASP A 168 6.03 18.01 -15.54
N LYS A 169 4.74 17.64 -15.43
CA LYS A 169 4.09 17.21 -14.18
C LYS A 169 4.56 15.86 -13.65
N GLU A 170 5.09 14.96 -14.49
CA GLU A 170 5.43 13.58 -14.08
C GLU A 170 6.83 13.45 -13.44
N ARG A 171 7.77 14.38 -13.68
CA ARG A 171 9.20 14.11 -13.42
C ARG A 171 9.82 14.90 -12.27
N HIS A 172 9.22 16.01 -11.83
CA HIS A 172 9.89 16.97 -10.92
C HIS A 172 9.12 17.32 -9.63
N GLY A 173 7.90 16.81 -9.42
CA GLY A 173 7.11 17.11 -8.22
C GLY A 173 6.99 18.62 -7.95
N TRP A 174 7.07 19.04 -6.68
CA TRP A 174 6.98 20.45 -6.27
C TRP A 174 7.98 21.40 -6.97
N ARG A 175 9.11 20.87 -7.48
CA ARG A 175 10.14 21.68 -8.16
C ARG A 175 9.64 22.28 -9.48
N ALA A 176 8.61 21.69 -10.08
CA ALA A 176 7.95 22.24 -11.28
C ALA A 176 7.24 23.58 -11.00
N TYR A 177 6.80 23.82 -9.76
CA TYR A 177 6.10 25.04 -9.34
C TYR A 177 7.06 26.15 -8.91
N VAL A 178 8.22 25.80 -8.35
CA VAL A 178 9.16 26.79 -7.76
C VAL A 178 10.03 27.49 -8.79
N ARG A 179 10.46 26.80 -9.85
CA ARG A 179 11.34 27.41 -10.86
C ARG A 179 10.66 28.56 -11.63
N PRO A 180 9.39 28.45 -12.07
CA PRO A 180 8.66 29.57 -12.67
C PRO A 180 8.36 30.70 -11.67
N ALA A 181 8.07 30.36 -10.40
CA ALA A 181 7.83 31.35 -9.33
C ALA A 181 9.06 32.23 -9.08
N LEU A 182 10.26 31.65 -8.95
CA LEU A 182 11.50 32.44 -8.82
C LEU A 182 11.77 33.33 -10.03
N GLY A 183 11.38 32.90 -11.24
CA GLY A 183 11.55 33.69 -12.46
C GLY A 183 10.69 34.95 -12.53
N ARG A 184 9.61 35.01 -11.72
CA ARG A 184 8.64 36.12 -11.67
C ARG A 184 8.63 36.86 -10.33
N ALA A 185 9.55 36.54 -9.42
CA ALA A 185 9.64 37.13 -8.10
C ALA A 185 9.88 38.65 -8.10
N ALA A 186 10.36 39.20 -9.22
CA ALA A 186 10.57 40.64 -9.42
C ALA A 186 9.42 41.35 -10.17
N ASP A 187 8.40 40.61 -10.62
CA ASP A 187 7.24 41.20 -11.27
C ASP A 187 6.45 42.01 -10.24
N ALA A 188 5.90 43.16 -10.63
CA ALA A 188 5.06 43.96 -9.74
C ALA A 188 3.70 43.29 -9.51
N GLY A 189 3.09 43.56 -8.34
CA GLY A 189 1.68 43.25 -8.10
C GLY A 189 0.74 44.02 -9.05
N TRP A 190 -0.47 43.51 -9.25
CA TRP A 190 -1.46 44.12 -10.13
C TRP A 190 -2.62 44.72 -9.31
N PRO A 191 -3.21 45.84 -9.78
CA PRO A 191 -4.33 46.44 -9.11
C PRO A 191 -5.60 45.59 -9.26
N LEU A 192 -6.30 45.39 -8.15
CA LEU A 192 -7.56 44.68 -8.06
C LEU A 192 -8.38 45.19 -6.88
N GLU A 193 -9.70 45.07 -6.98
CA GLU A 193 -10.63 45.34 -5.88
C GLU A 193 -11.02 44.03 -5.18
N VAL A 194 -10.96 43.99 -3.85
CA VAL A 194 -11.50 42.90 -3.03
C VAL A 194 -12.53 43.47 -2.07
N ASP A 195 -13.78 43.06 -2.21
CA ASP A 195 -14.90 43.51 -1.36
C ASP A 195 -14.94 45.05 -1.19
N GLY A 196 -14.74 45.83 -2.26
CA GLY A 196 -14.72 47.29 -2.21
C GLY A 196 -13.38 47.93 -1.79
N ARG A 197 -12.31 47.15 -1.60
CA ARG A 197 -10.97 47.65 -1.22
C ARG A 197 -9.98 47.45 -2.35
N GLU A 198 -9.33 48.53 -2.78
CA GLU A 198 -8.24 48.47 -3.75
C GLU A 198 -6.97 47.89 -3.11
N LEU A 199 -6.42 46.84 -3.73
CA LEU A 199 -5.19 46.15 -3.34
C LEU A 199 -4.27 46.00 -4.55
N ARG A 200 -2.98 45.75 -4.30
CA ARG A 200 -1.97 45.50 -5.35
C ARG A 200 -1.08 44.29 -5.04
N PRO A 201 -1.64 43.10 -4.77
CA PRO A 201 -0.82 41.95 -4.39
C PRO A 201 -0.08 41.37 -5.60
N TRP A 202 1.02 40.68 -5.31
CA TRP A 202 1.71 39.79 -6.24
C TRP A 202 0.96 38.46 -6.45
N SER A 203 0.18 38.00 -5.47
CA SER A 203 -0.78 36.89 -5.63
C SER A 203 -1.94 37.00 -4.67
N LEU A 204 -3.12 36.51 -5.11
CA LEU A 204 -4.30 36.42 -4.26
C LEU A 204 -4.85 34.99 -4.34
N LEU A 205 -4.99 34.37 -3.18
CA LEU A 205 -5.58 33.05 -2.98
C LEU A 205 -6.82 33.16 -2.11
N VAL A 206 -7.85 32.39 -2.43
CA VAL A 206 -9.02 32.16 -1.59
C VAL A 206 -9.05 30.69 -1.23
N THR A 207 -8.76 30.37 0.03
CA THR A 207 -8.46 29.01 0.45
C THR A 207 -9.52 28.48 1.41
N ASN A 208 -9.89 27.22 1.23
CA ASN A 208 -10.80 26.47 2.10
C ASN A 208 -10.03 25.46 2.98
N SER A 209 -8.70 25.51 2.98
CA SER A 209 -7.85 24.49 3.59
C SER A 209 -6.69 25.04 4.42
N GLY A 210 -6.22 24.20 5.36
CA GLY A 210 -5.13 24.49 6.30
C GLY A 210 -3.74 24.61 5.68
N SER A 211 -3.57 24.18 4.44
CA SER A 211 -2.33 24.34 3.68
C SER A 211 -2.61 24.69 2.22
N ILE A 212 -1.77 25.56 1.67
CA ILE A 212 -1.78 25.96 0.25
C ILE A 212 -0.68 25.23 -0.53
N PRO A 213 -0.68 25.30 -1.89
CA PRO A 213 0.46 24.86 -2.68
C PRO A 213 1.78 25.41 -2.14
N LEU A 214 2.86 24.63 -2.26
CA LEU A 214 4.18 24.86 -1.61
C LEU A 214 4.27 24.50 -0.11
N GLY A 215 3.22 23.96 0.52
CA GLY A 215 3.28 23.48 1.90
C GLY A 215 3.27 24.58 2.96
N VAL A 216 2.97 25.81 2.54
CA VAL A 216 2.76 26.93 3.46
C VAL A 216 1.46 26.69 4.23
N GLY A 217 1.56 26.68 5.55
CA GLY A 217 0.42 26.48 6.44
C GLY A 217 -0.36 27.77 6.62
N VAL A 218 -1.69 27.68 6.52
CA VAL A 218 -2.60 28.77 6.86
C VAL A 218 -3.05 28.52 8.30
N SER A 219 -2.38 29.15 9.28
CA SER A 219 -2.53 28.81 10.71
C SER A 219 -3.99 28.92 11.19
N GLY A 220 -4.55 27.84 11.71
CA GLY A 220 -5.93 27.81 12.24
C GLY A 220 -7.03 27.72 11.18
N ALA A 221 -6.70 27.59 9.89
CA ALA A 221 -7.66 27.29 8.84
C ALA A 221 -8.11 25.83 8.90
N ARG A 222 -9.41 25.59 8.77
CA ARG A 222 -10.02 24.26 8.78
C ARG A 222 -10.97 24.13 7.59
N MET A 223 -11.17 22.89 7.13
CA MET A 223 -12.14 22.60 6.06
C MET A 223 -13.55 22.35 6.60
N ASP A 224 -13.84 22.70 7.86
CA ASP A 224 -15.10 22.40 8.56
C ASP A 224 -15.52 23.51 9.55
N ASP A 225 -15.10 24.75 9.28
CA ASP A 225 -15.35 25.94 10.11
C ASP A 225 -16.28 26.99 9.47
N GLY A 226 -16.78 26.73 8.26
CA GLY A 226 -17.66 27.61 7.51
C GLY A 226 -17.01 28.91 7.06
N THR A 227 -15.69 28.94 6.88
CA THR A 227 -14.93 30.15 6.57
C THR A 227 -13.95 29.94 5.41
N LEU A 228 -13.86 30.92 4.50
CA LEU A 228 -12.77 31.01 3.53
C LEU A 228 -11.69 31.95 4.03
N HIS A 229 -10.45 31.70 3.60
CA HIS A 229 -9.30 32.54 3.91
C HIS A 229 -8.81 33.23 2.64
N VAL A 230 -9.00 34.54 2.57
CA VAL A 230 -8.42 35.39 1.53
C VAL A 230 -7.00 35.73 1.92
N VAL A 231 -6.04 35.21 1.16
CA VAL A 231 -4.61 35.36 1.40
C VAL A 231 -4.01 36.20 0.27
N THR A 232 -3.44 37.34 0.62
CA THR A 232 -2.70 38.18 -0.31
C THR A 232 -1.21 38.04 -0.07
N VAL A 233 -0.46 37.86 -1.15
CA VAL A 233 0.99 37.65 -1.15
C VAL A 233 1.61 38.84 -1.88
N ASP A 234 2.44 39.60 -1.19
CA ASP A 234 3.21 40.74 -1.70
C ASP A 234 4.58 40.85 -0.99
N PRO A 235 5.49 39.89 -1.18
CA PRO A 235 6.79 39.85 -0.50
C PRO A 235 7.86 40.73 -1.16
N ASP A 236 8.78 41.26 -0.35
CA ASP A 236 9.94 42.00 -0.86
C ASP A 236 10.87 41.10 -1.72
N PRO A 237 11.23 41.51 -2.95
CA PRO A 237 11.92 40.67 -3.96
C PRO A 237 13.24 40.01 -3.53
N LEU A 238 13.99 40.61 -2.59
CA LEU A 238 15.40 40.26 -2.32
C LEU A 238 15.64 39.36 -1.09
N LEU A 239 14.76 39.37 -0.09
CA LEU A 239 14.93 38.58 1.16
C LEU A 239 13.74 37.67 1.47
N GLU A 240 12.53 38.09 1.16
CA GLU A 240 11.33 37.44 1.66
C GLU A 240 10.94 36.22 0.83
N TRP A 241 11.23 36.24 -0.49
CA TRP A 241 11.12 35.05 -1.35
C TRP A 241 12.00 33.89 -0.91
N GLY A 242 13.22 34.15 -0.42
CA GLY A 242 14.09 33.11 0.14
C GLY A 242 13.49 32.50 1.41
N THR A 243 12.80 33.31 2.21
CA THR A 243 12.12 32.88 3.44
C THR A 243 10.85 32.09 3.14
N ILE A 244 10.06 32.51 2.14
CA ILE A 244 8.89 31.77 1.65
C ILE A 244 9.31 30.42 1.05
N ALA A 245 10.38 30.40 0.26
CA ALA A 245 10.94 29.15 -0.29
C ALA A 245 11.46 28.20 0.81
N LEU A 246 12.13 28.73 1.85
CA LEU A 246 12.58 27.95 3.00
C LEU A 246 11.42 27.45 3.86
N ALA A 247 10.36 28.26 4.02
CA ALA A 247 9.15 27.88 4.74
C ALA A 247 8.38 26.75 4.04
N GLY A 248 8.39 26.70 2.70
CA GLY A 248 7.87 25.55 1.97
C GLY A 248 8.66 24.24 2.17
N LEU A 249 9.91 24.33 2.67
CA LEU A 249 10.73 23.16 3.06
C LEU A 249 10.51 22.71 4.51
N LEU A 250 9.86 23.54 5.33
CA LEU A 250 9.63 23.30 6.76
C LEU A 250 8.11 23.23 7.03
N PRO A 251 7.54 22.02 7.25
CA PRO A 251 6.11 21.88 7.49
C PRO A 251 5.64 22.76 8.66
N GLY A 252 4.61 23.58 8.43
CA GLY A 252 3.93 24.32 9.49
C GLY A 252 4.52 25.70 9.83
N ALA A 253 5.24 26.37 8.92
CA ALA A 253 5.54 27.79 9.10
C ALA A 253 4.24 28.63 9.13
N GLN A 254 3.94 29.29 10.26
CA GLN A 254 2.61 29.87 10.53
C GLN A 254 2.48 31.36 10.20
N ARG A 255 3.56 32.06 9.83
CA ARG A 255 3.55 33.48 9.42
C ARG A 255 4.75 33.77 8.54
N LEU A 256 4.52 34.39 7.38
CA LEU A 256 5.58 34.83 6.47
C LEU A 256 5.42 36.34 6.22
N PRO A 257 6.53 37.11 6.17
CA PRO A 257 6.50 38.50 5.73
C PRO A 257 5.87 38.62 4.33
N GLY A 258 5.12 39.70 4.09
CA GLY A 258 4.42 39.91 2.82
C GLY A 258 3.19 39.02 2.61
N ILE A 259 2.72 38.27 3.61
CA ILE A 259 1.47 37.51 3.53
C ILE A 259 0.45 38.08 4.51
N GLU A 260 -0.66 38.59 3.98
CA GLU A 260 -1.82 39.02 4.77
C GLU A 260 -2.98 38.03 4.59
N ARG A 261 -3.76 37.83 5.65
CA ARG A 261 -4.92 36.94 5.66
C ARG A 261 -6.13 37.67 6.18
N ARG A 262 -7.27 37.43 5.52
CA ARG A 262 -8.60 37.83 5.97
C ARG A 262 -9.58 36.66 5.87
N ASP A 263 -10.33 36.47 6.94
CA ASP A 263 -11.33 35.41 7.05
C ASP A 263 -12.70 35.93 6.66
N THR A 264 -13.42 35.19 5.81
CA THR A 264 -14.75 35.58 5.34
C THR A 264 -15.52 34.38 4.80
N PRO A 265 -16.85 34.30 4.98
CA PRO A 265 -17.66 33.26 4.34
C PRO A 265 -17.83 33.49 2.83
N ALA A 266 -17.59 34.71 2.34
CA ALA A 266 -17.66 35.04 0.93
C ALA A 266 -16.77 36.24 0.57
N THR A 267 -16.31 36.31 -0.68
CA THR A 267 -15.56 37.44 -1.21
C THR A 267 -15.81 37.62 -2.71
N THR A 268 -15.70 38.85 -3.18
CA THR A 268 -15.70 39.21 -4.60
C THR A 268 -14.41 39.94 -4.93
N ILE A 269 -13.77 39.48 -5.99
CA ILE A 269 -12.50 39.97 -6.50
C ILE A 269 -12.73 40.49 -7.92
N VAL A 270 -12.38 41.75 -8.16
CA VAL A 270 -12.51 42.43 -9.45
C VAL A 270 -11.13 42.95 -9.88
N PRO A 271 -10.40 42.22 -10.74
CA PRO A 271 -9.17 42.72 -11.33
C PRO A 271 -9.42 43.91 -12.27
N ASP A 272 -8.52 44.90 -12.28
CA ASP A 272 -8.60 46.05 -13.21
C ASP A 272 -8.41 45.65 -14.68
N SER A 273 -7.78 44.50 -14.92
CA SER A 273 -7.51 43.94 -16.24
C SER A 273 -7.69 42.41 -16.22
N PRO A 274 -7.97 41.77 -17.38
CA PRO A 274 -8.17 40.33 -17.43
C PRO A 274 -6.96 39.61 -16.84
N THR A 275 -7.22 38.77 -15.83
CA THR A 275 -6.16 38.16 -15.03
C THR A 275 -6.33 36.63 -15.01
N PRO A 276 -5.28 35.84 -15.22
CA PRO A 276 -5.36 34.38 -15.13
C PRO A 276 -5.86 33.91 -13.76
N ALA A 277 -6.77 32.94 -13.75
CA ALA A 277 -7.29 32.33 -12.53
C ALA A 277 -7.35 30.80 -12.60
N HIS A 278 -7.48 30.15 -11.43
CA HIS A 278 -7.64 28.70 -11.33
C HIS A 278 -8.52 28.27 -10.14
N LEU A 279 -9.08 27.06 -10.21
CA LEU A 279 -9.70 26.34 -9.09
C LEU A 279 -8.95 25.03 -8.86
N ASP A 280 -8.34 24.85 -7.68
CA ASP A 280 -7.49 23.70 -7.31
C ASP A 280 -6.39 23.35 -8.34
N GLY A 281 -5.97 24.33 -9.13
CA GLY A 281 -4.96 24.19 -10.17
C GLY A 281 -5.51 23.98 -11.59
N ASP A 282 -6.82 23.87 -11.75
CA ASP A 282 -7.47 23.83 -13.07
C ASP A 282 -7.71 25.25 -13.58
N PRO A 283 -7.20 25.61 -14.78
CA PRO A 283 -7.23 26.98 -15.27
C PRO A 283 -8.65 27.41 -15.68
N LEU A 284 -9.03 28.62 -15.30
CA LEU A 284 -10.28 29.28 -15.70
C LEU A 284 -10.12 30.19 -16.93
N GLY A 285 -8.89 30.39 -17.38
CA GLY A 285 -8.53 31.44 -18.33
C GLY A 285 -8.40 32.81 -17.65
N GLU A 286 -8.57 33.88 -18.41
CA GLU A 286 -8.54 35.24 -17.90
C GLU A 286 -9.92 35.67 -17.39
N VAL A 287 -9.96 36.06 -16.12
CA VAL A 287 -11.18 36.51 -15.44
C VAL A 287 -11.15 38.02 -15.24
N TRP A 288 -12.34 38.62 -15.32
CA TRP A 288 -12.61 40.03 -15.01
C TRP A 288 -13.27 40.21 -13.65
N GLU A 289 -13.76 39.11 -13.07
CA GLU A 289 -14.44 39.07 -11.79
C GLU A 289 -14.47 37.62 -11.32
N LEU A 290 -14.20 37.40 -10.04
CA LEU A 290 -14.32 36.12 -9.36
C LEU A 290 -14.99 36.32 -8.00
N SER A 291 -16.15 35.73 -7.81
CA SER A 291 -16.82 35.64 -6.51
C SER A 291 -16.67 34.25 -5.96
N ALA A 292 -16.28 34.14 -4.69
CA ALA A 292 -16.13 32.88 -3.98
C ALA A 292 -16.95 32.91 -2.69
N SER A 293 -17.54 31.78 -2.33
CA SER A 293 -18.31 31.59 -1.09
C SER A 293 -18.14 30.18 -0.56
N VAL A 294 -18.26 30.00 0.75
CA VAL A 294 -18.23 28.68 1.39
C VAL A 294 -19.63 28.07 1.43
N ASP A 295 -19.72 26.78 1.19
CA ASP A 295 -20.90 25.94 1.42
C ASP A 295 -20.62 25.03 2.62
N PRO A 296 -21.06 25.40 3.84
CA PRO A 296 -20.65 24.71 5.06
C PRO A 296 -21.18 23.28 5.17
N GLY A 297 -20.31 22.33 5.47
CA GLY A 297 -20.66 20.92 5.66
C GLY A 297 -21.30 20.25 4.43
N ALA A 298 -21.04 20.79 3.24
CA ALA A 298 -21.66 20.39 1.99
C ALA A 298 -21.24 18.99 1.53
N LEU A 299 -20.03 18.53 1.83
CA LEU A 299 -19.51 17.25 1.35
C LEU A 299 -19.24 16.29 2.50
N LEU A 300 -19.75 15.07 2.39
CA LEU A 300 -19.46 13.98 3.32
C LEU A 300 -18.24 13.19 2.82
N VAL A 301 -17.08 13.31 3.46
CA VAL A 301 -15.81 12.74 2.97
C VAL A 301 -15.09 11.94 4.04
N VAL A 302 -14.39 10.88 3.64
CA VAL A 302 -13.49 10.14 4.53
C VAL A 302 -12.24 10.99 4.81
N ARG A 303 -11.95 11.19 6.10
CA ARG A 303 -10.67 11.71 6.59
C ARG A 303 -10.16 10.84 7.74
N PRO A 304 -8.83 10.73 7.96
CA PRO A 304 -8.32 10.11 9.17
C PRO A 304 -8.77 10.97 10.34
N ARG A 305 -9.34 10.35 11.37
CA ARG A 305 -9.55 11.08 12.62
C ARG A 305 -8.17 11.33 13.22
N PRO A 306 -7.81 12.58 13.57
CA PRO A 306 -6.65 12.78 14.41
C PRO A 306 -6.86 11.89 15.62
N ALA A 307 -5.85 11.10 15.97
CA ALA A 307 -5.89 10.32 17.19
C ALA A 307 -6.13 11.32 18.33
N GLY A 308 -7.39 11.46 18.74
CA GLY A 308 -7.67 11.91 20.08
C GLY A 308 -6.87 10.99 21.00
N ASN A 309 -6.49 11.47 22.17
CA ASN A 309 -5.76 10.67 23.15
C ASN A 309 -6.47 9.36 23.57
N ALA A 310 -7.61 9.04 22.97
CA ALA A 310 -8.07 7.68 22.76
C ALA A 310 -7.71 7.22 21.33
N ALA A 311 -6.57 6.54 21.19
CA ALA A 311 -6.58 5.35 20.34
C ALA A 311 -7.85 4.55 20.69
N PRO A 312 -8.50 3.82 19.76
CA PRO A 312 -9.38 2.76 20.21
C PRO A 312 -8.54 1.90 21.15
N THR A 313 -8.76 2.04 22.45
CA THR A 313 -8.23 1.09 23.41
C THR A 313 -8.84 -0.22 22.95
N LEU A 314 -8.01 -1.23 22.73
CA LEU A 314 -8.54 -2.57 22.58
C LEU A 314 -9.13 -2.92 23.95
N ASP A 315 -10.38 -2.51 24.16
CA ASP A 315 -11.17 -2.96 25.29
C ASP A 315 -11.11 -4.48 25.24
N GLU A 316 -10.84 -5.13 26.38
CA GLU A 316 -10.82 -6.58 26.54
C GLU A 316 -12.05 -7.23 25.88
N THR A 317 -13.17 -6.49 25.87
CA THR A 317 -14.45 -6.85 25.25
C THR A 317 -14.41 -6.92 23.71
N VAL A 318 -13.66 -6.04 23.02
CA VAL A 318 -13.53 -6.03 21.54
C VAL A 318 -12.64 -7.18 21.07
N LEU A 319 -11.55 -7.46 21.80
CA LEU A 319 -10.69 -8.61 21.50
C LEU A 319 -11.36 -9.94 21.83
N ALA A 320 -12.16 -10.00 22.91
CA ALA A 320 -12.90 -11.21 23.28
C ALA A 320 -14.11 -11.52 22.37
N THR A 321 -14.56 -10.55 21.56
CA THR A 321 -15.68 -10.73 20.61
C THR A 321 -15.24 -10.72 19.14
N ALA A 322 -14.00 -10.35 18.85
CA ALA A 322 -13.42 -10.43 17.53
C ALA A 322 -13.00 -11.88 17.24
N GLY A 323 -13.67 -12.52 16.28
CA GLY A 323 -13.19 -13.80 15.74
C GLY A 323 -11.83 -13.66 15.04
N PRO A 324 -11.23 -14.77 14.56
CA PRO A 324 -9.89 -14.82 13.98
C PRO A 324 -9.58 -13.70 12.95
N HIS A 325 -10.53 -13.41 12.06
CA HIS A 325 -10.40 -12.36 11.05
C HIS A 325 -10.35 -10.93 11.64
N GLY A 326 -11.10 -10.66 12.71
CA GLY A 326 -11.07 -9.36 13.38
C GLY A 326 -9.73 -9.13 14.09
N ILE A 327 -9.15 -10.17 14.68
CA ILE A 327 -7.82 -10.10 15.29
C ILE A 327 -6.75 -9.82 14.23
N VAL A 328 -6.81 -10.48 13.07
CA VAL A 328 -5.93 -10.22 11.92
C VAL A 328 -6.02 -8.75 11.48
N GLN A 329 -7.24 -8.21 11.36
CA GLN A 329 -7.47 -6.81 10.99
C GLN A 329 -6.91 -5.83 12.02
N ILE A 330 -7.12 -6.09 13.31
CA ILE A 330 -6.60 -5.26 14.40
C ILE A 330 -5.07 -5.26 14.39
N VAL A 331 -4.47 -6.44 14.28
CA VAL A 331 -3.01 -6.61 14.26
C VAL A 331 -2.42 -5.91 13.04
N ASN A 332 -3.03 -6.03 11.86
CA ASN A 332 -2.62 -5.32 10.65
C ASN A 332 -2.79 -3.80 10.75
N ALA A 333 -3.86 -3.32 11.40
CA ALA A 333 -4.11 -1.89 11.61
C ALA A 333 -3.07 -1.26 12.54
N LEU A 334 -2.68 -1.95 13.63
CA LEU A 334 -1.70 -1.45 14.59
C LEU A 334 -0.27 -1.42 14.03
N ARG A 335 0.08 -2.34 13.12
CA ARG A 335 1.41 -2.44 12.49
C ARG A 335 1.85 -1.20 11.70
N GLN A 336 0.92 -0.32 11.31
CA GLN A 336 1.14 0.73 10.32
C GLN A 336 1.36 2.15 10.89
N GLY A 337 1.22 2.32 12.23
CA GLY A 337 1.35 3.63 12.91
C GLY A 337 2.51 3.74 13.92
N GLY A 338 3.24 2.66 14.15
CA GLY A 338 4.14 2.51 15.29
C GLY A 338 3.34 2.13 16.54
N ILE A 339 3.57 0.94 17.08
CA ILE A 339 2.77 0.40 18.18
C ILE A 339 3.29 0.93 19.53
N THR A 340 2.39 1.49 20.34
CA THR A 340 2.69 1.88 21.71
C THR A 340 3.00 0.66 22.59
N ARG A 341 3.50 0.88 23.81
CA ARG A 341 3.74 -0.23 24.75
C ARG A 341 2.42 -0.90 25.20
N GLY A 342 1.34 -0.14 25.33
CA GLY A 342 0.02 -0.65 25.73
C GLY A 342 -0.61 -1.53 24.67
N GLU A 343 -0.65 -1.05 23.42
CA GLU A 343 -1.20 -1.81 22.28
C GLU A 343 -0.43 -3.10 22.01
N ARG A 344 0.91 -3.11 22.20
CA ARG A 344 1.70 -4.36 22.10
C ARG A 344 1.27 -5.39 23.15
N GLU A 345 0.95 -4.93 24.36
CA GLU A 345 0.50 -5.82 25.43
C GLU A 345 -0.92 -6.33 25.16
N GLU A 346 -1.81 -5.48 24.67
CA GLU A 346 -3.18 -5.86 24.29
C GLU A 346 -3.20 -6.91 23.18
N VAL A 347 -2.41 -6.71 22.11
CA VAL A 347 -2.26 -7.72 21.05
C VAL A 347 -1.61 -9.00 21.57
N THR A 348 -0.63 -8.89 22.47
CA THR A 348 -0.02 -10.08 23.11
C THR A 348 -1.06 -10.85 23.91
N CYS A 349 -1.91 -10.18 24.68
CA CYS A 349 -3.00 -10.80 25.41
C CYS A 349 -4.03 -11.44 24.46
N ALA A 350 -4.39 -10.77 23.36
CA ALA A 350 -5.30 -11.32 22.34
C ALA A 350 -4.77 -12.62 21.73
N LEU A 351 -3.52 -12.63 21.26
CA LEU A 351 -2.89 -13.82 20.67
C LEU A 351 -2.76 -14.96 21.68
N THR A 352 -2.54 -14.63 22.96
CA THR A 352 -2.41 -15.64 24.04
C THR A 352 -3.75 -16.05 24.66
N ALA A 353 -4.87 -15.47 24.21
CA ALA A 353 -6.20 -15.89 24.59
C ALA A 353 -6.83 -16.88 23.59
N LEU A 354 -6.29 -16.95 22.37
CA LEU A 354 -6.73 -17.91 21.35
C LEU A 354 -6.18 -19.30 21.64
N GLU A 355 -7.01 -20.33 21.47
CA GLU A 355 -6.65 -21.72 21.72
C GLU A 355 -6.96 -22.59 20.49
N GLY A 356 -6.20 -23.67 20.30
CA GLY A 356 -6.41 -24.64 19.22
C GLY A 356 -6.55 -24.03 17.82
N GLU A 357 -7.66 -24.38 17.14
CA GLU A 357 -7.94 -24.02 15.74
C GLU A 357 -8.03 -22.50 15.49
N GLU A 358 -8.53 -21.72 16.46
CA GLU A 358 -8.64 -20.27 16.30
C GLU A 358 -7.26 -19.60 16.24
N LEU A 359 -6.32 -20.06 17.07
CA LEU A 359 -4.94 -19.59 17.04
C LEU A 359 -4.25 -20.00 15.74
N GLN A 360 -4.48 -21.24 15.29
CA GLN A 360 -3.98 -21.73 14.00
C GLN A 360 -4.46 -20.84 12.86
N GLN A 361 -5.77 -20.59 12.76
CA GLN A 361 -6.34 -19.74 11.71
C GLN A 361 -5.75 -18.32 11.71
N VAL A 362 -5.60 -17.68 12.88
CA VAL A 362 -4.97 -16.35 12.97
C VAL A 362 -3.51 -16.37 12.52
N LYS A 363 -2.73 -17.38 12.90
CA LYS A 363 -1.32 -17.49 12.50
C LYS A 363 -1.18 -17.55 10.98
N TYR A 364 -1.98 -18.37 10.33
CA TYR A 364 -1.94 -18.55 8.88
C TYR A 364 -2.43 -17.29 8.15
N LEU A 365 -3.54 -16.69 8.58
CA LEU A 365 -4.03 -15.43 8.01
C LEU A 365 -3.04 -14.27 8.16
N LEU A 366 -2.31 -14.18 9.29
CA LEU A 366 -1.25 -13.19 9.48
C LEU A 366 0.00 -13.48 8.64
N ASN A 367 0.22 -14.74 8.27
CA ASN A 367 1.35 -15.18 7.45
C ASN A 367 1.06 -15.04 5.94
N ALA A 368 -0.22 -15.04 5.54
CA ALA A 368 -0.69 -14.91 4.17
C ALA A 368 -0.58 -13.49 3.57
N GLY A 369 -0.29 -12.47 4.38
CA GLY A 369 -0.11 -11.10 3.91
C GLY A 369 1.16 -10.99 3.08
N GLY A 370 1.04 -10.96 1.74
CA GLY A 370 2.17 -10.92 0.80
C GLY A 370 3.04 -9.64 0.81
N ASP A 371 2.99 -8.83 1.87
CA ASP A 371 3.99 -7.80 2.16
C ASP A 371 5.06 -8.38 3.11
N GLY A 372 6.28 -7.83 3.13
CA GLY A 372 7.39 -8.36 3.95
C GLY A 372 7.21 -8.16 5.48
N HIS A 373 5.96 -8.18 5.96
CA HIS A 373 5.51 -7.85 7.31
C HIS A 373 4.55 -8.91 7.88
N ASP A 374 4.90 -10.18 7.65
CA ASP A 374 4.22 -11.39 8.11
C ASP A 374 4.23 -11.58 9.65
N LEU A 375 3.67 -12.70 10.11
CA LEU A 375 3.67 -13.10 11.52
C LEU A 375 5.09 -13.09 12.13
N GLU A 376 6.11 -13.47 11.36
CA GLU A 376 7.50 -13.47 11.79
C GLU A 376 7.97 -12.06 12.14
N HIS A 377 7.78 -11.11 11.22
CA HIS A 377 8.15 -9.71 11.46
C HIS A 377 7.45 -9.17 12.71
N PHE A 378 6.18 -9.48 12.93
CA PHE A 378 5.47 -9.04 14.14
C PHE A 378 6.10 -9.62 15.42
N VAL A 379 6.28 -10.93 15.48
CA VAL A 379 6.78 -11.59 16.71
C VAL A 379 8.25 -11.25 16.97
N TYR A 380 9.08 -11.18 15.94
CA TYR A 380 10.53 -11.02 16.09
C TYR A 380 11.04 -9.59 15.99
N ASP A 381 10.35 -8.71 15.28
CA ASP A 381 10.84 -7.35 15.04
C ASP A 381 9.95 -6.28 15.73
N VAL A 382 8.70 -6.60 16.10
CA VAL A 382 7.78 -5.66 16.80
C VAL A 382 7.65 -5.94 18.31
N LEU A 383 7.46 -7.20 18.72
CA LEU A 383 7.30 -7.55 20.13
C LEU A 383 8.63 -7.46 20.90
N ASP A 384 8.55 -7.01 22.17
CA ASP A 384 9.71 -7.07 23.05
C ASP A 384 10.04 -8.51 23.50
N GLY A 385 11.19 -8.70 24.16
CA GLY A 385 11.66 -10.04 24.52
C GLY A 385 10.75 -10.80 25.49
N ARG A 386 9.99 -10.11 26.35
CA ARG A 386 9.06 -10.76 27.30
C ARG A 386 7.77 -11.16 26.60
N GLN A 387 7.22 -10.24 25.80
CA GLN A 387 6.01 -10.45 25.01
C GLN A 387 6.20 -11.58 23.99
N ARG A 388 7.31 -11.52 23.24
CA ARG A 388 7.69 -12.55 22.28
C ARG A 388 7.77 -13.94 22.89
N ARG A 389 8.43 -14.06 24.05
CA ARG A 389 8.53 -15.34 24.75
C ARG A 389 7.15 -15.85 25.14
N ARG A 390 6.28 -14.99 25.68
CA ARG A 390 4.91 -15.36 26.07
C ARG A 390 4.10 -15.86 24.88
N VAL A 391 4.17 -15.20 23.73
CA VAL A 391 3.48 -15.63 22.50
C VAL A 391 4.03 -16.95 21.98
N LEU A 392 5.36 -17.11 21.92
CA LEU A 392 5.99 -18.34 21.43
C LEU A 392 5.74 -19.54 22.36
N ASP A 393 5.78 -19.33 23.68
CA ASP A 393 5.48 -20.38 24.67
C ASP A 393 4.01 -20.82 24.52
N HIS A 394 3.08 -19.88 24.37
CA HIS A 394 1.66 -20.17 24.15
C HIS A 394 1.42 -20.91 22.83
N ILE A 395 2.05 -20.47 21.73
CA ILE A 395 1.99 -21.17 20.44
C ILE A 395 2.46 -22.63 20.60
N ALA A 396 3.56 -22.86 21.32
CA ALA A 396 4.08 -24.21 21.56
C ALA A 396 3.15 -25.05 22.45
N GLU A 397 2.49 -24.44 23.44
CA GLU A 397 1.51 -25.11 24.31
C GLU A 397 0.24 -25.53 23.56
N GLN A 398 -0.21 -24.72 22.59
CA GLN A 398 -1.42 -24.95 21.80
C GLN A 398 -1.20 -25.81 20.55
N ALA A 399 0.05 -26.08 20.19
CA ALA A 399 0.38 -26.77 18.94
C ALA A 399 -0.02 -28.25 18.98
N VAL A 400 -0.81 -28.67 17.98
CA VAL A 400 -1.17 -30.06 17.74
C VAL A 400 -0.52 -30.51 16.43
N PRO A 401 0.47 -31.43 16.48
CA PRO A 401 1.17 -31.86 15.27
C PRO A 401 0.23 -32.42 14.20
N HIS A 402 0.47 -32.03 12.94
CA HIS A 402 -0.24 -32.55 11.76
C HIS A 402 0.76 -32.88 10.64
N ASP A 403 0.26 -33.56 9.60
CA ASP A 403 1.09 -34.11 8.52
C ASP A 403 1.42 -33.12 7.40
N GLU A 404 0.90 -31.89 7.45
CA GLU A 404 1.17 -30.88 6.41
C GLU A 404 2.64 -30.42 6.44
N LEU A 405 3.14 -30.12 5.26
CA LEU A 405 4.52 -29.76 5.03
C LEU A 405 4.64 -28.25 4.79
N ARG A 406 5.43 -27.60 5.63
CA ARG A 406 5.86 -26.23 5.43
C ARG A 406 7.15 -26.21 4.63
N VAL A 407 7.11 -25.61 3.44
CA VAL A 407 8.21 -25.69 2.45
C VAL A 407 9.05 -24.41 2.51
N LEU A 408 10.31 -24.54 2.93
CA LEU A 408 11.28 -23.45 2.98
C LEU A 408 12.20 -23.51 1.76
N CYS A 409 12.05 -22.60 0.81
CA CYS A 409 12.76 -22.65 -0.48
C CYS A 409 13.69 -21.46 -0.68
N ASP A 410 14.98 -21.71 -0.92
CA ASP A 410 15.90 -20.66 -1.40
C ASP A 410 15.60 -20.30 -2.87
N ILE A 411 15.99 -19.09 -3.28
CA ILE A 411 15.67 -18.56 -4.60
C ILE A 411 16.84 -18.71 -5.57
N ASP A 412 18.05 -18.35 -5.16
CA ASP A 412 19.19 -18.18 -6.07
C ASP A 412 19.90 -19.52 -6.28
N ASP A 413 20.07 -19.96 -7.54
CA ASP A 413 20.63 -21.27 -7.91
C ASP A 413 19.85 -22.49 -7.36
N THR A 414 18.73 -22.24 -6.67
CA THR A 414 17.75 -23.23 -6.20
C THR A 414 16.49 -23.17 -7.04
N PHE A 415 15.72 -22.07 -6.98
CA PHE A 415 14.52 -21.90 -7.82
C PHE A 415 14.87 -21.50 -9.27
N LYS A 416 15.88 -20.64 -9.44
CA LYS A 416 16.37 -20.20 -10.74
C LYS A 416 17.89 -20.18 -10.80
N SER A 417 18.46 -20.51 -11.96
CA SER A 417 19.89 -20.32 -12.23
C SER A 417 20.26 -18.85 -12.08
N ASN A 418 21.33 -18.54 -11.35
CA ASN A 418 21.79 -17.17 -11.15
C ASN A 418 23.31 -17.00 -11.22
N LEU A 419 24.08 -17.68 -10.36
CA LEU A 419 25.50 -17.40 -10.12
C LEU A 419 26.39 -18.61 -10.36
N HIS A 420 25.99 -19.77 -9.82
CA HIS A 420 26.86 -20.93 -9.74
C HIS A 420 26.61 -21.93 -10.87
N ASP A 421 25.36 -22.07 -11.30
CA ASP A 421 25.01 -23.05 -12.33
C ASP A 421 25.24 -22.52 -13.75
N ARG A 422 26.18 -23.14 -14.46
CA ARG A 422 26.50 -22.79 -15.86
C ARG A 422 25.75 -23.62 -16.89
N ARG A 423 24.93 -24.60 -16.46
CA ARG A 423 24.16 -25.48 -17.35
C ARG A 423 22.96 -24.76 -17.97
N TYR A 424 22.49 -23.69 -17.34
CA TYR A 424 21.32 -22.92 -17.76
C TYR A 424 21.65 -21.43 -17.85
N ASP A 425 20.99 -20.72 -18.75
CA ASP A 425 21.10 -19.26 -18.85
C ASP A 425 20.65 -18.60 -17.54
N ARG A 426 21.32 -17.50 -17.19
CA ARG A 426 21.01 -16.75 -15.97
C ARG A 426 19.54 -16.29 -15.93
N GLY A 427 18.89 -16.55 -14.81
CA GLY A 427 17.47 -16.27 -14.57
C GLY A 427 16.54 -17.40 -14.99
N THR A 428 17.07 -18.52 -15.48
CA THR A 428 16.27 -19.68 -15.89
C THR A 428 15.69 -20.40 -14.69
N VAL A 429 14.36 -20.47 -14.60
CA VAL A 429 13.65 -21.33 -13.66
C VAL A 429 13.99 -22.77 -14.00
N TYR A 430 14.41 -23.55 -13.02
CA TYR A 430 14.81 -24.92 -13.27
C TYR A 430 13.63 -25.79 -13.69
N PRO A 431 13.81 -26.73 -14.64
CA PRO A 431 12.75 -27.67 -14.99
C PRO A 431 12.22 -28.40 -13.75
N GLY A 432 10.90 -28.48 -13.61
CA GLY A 432 10.24 -29.23 -12.54
C GLY A 432 10.18 -28.59 -11.15
N ILE A 433 10.91 -27.50 -10.84
CA ILE A 433 10.87 -26.90 -9.48
C ILE A 433 9.46 -26.46 -9.07
N VAL A 434 8.72 -25.79 -9.96
CA VAL A 434 7.37 -25.30 -9.65
C VAL A 434 6.44 -26.46 -9.32
N GLU A 435 6.47 -27.52 -10.13
CA GLU A 435 5.67 -28.73 -9.88
C GLU A 435 6.15 -29.46 -8.63
N PHE A 436 7.44 -29.44 -8.31
CA PHE A 436 7.96 -30.04 -7.09
C PHE A 436 7.50 -29.29 -5.83
N LEU A 437 7.48 -27.95 -5.87
CA LEU A 437 6.94 -27.13 -4.79
C LEU A 437 5.43 -27.38 -4.62
N ARG A 438 4.66 -27.41 -5.72
CA ARG A 438 3.24 -27.77 -5.73
C ARG A 438 2.98 -29.18 -5.20
N ALA A 439 3.86 -30.14 -5.51
CA ALA A 439 3.72 -31.52 -5.05
C ALA A 439 3.91 -31.64 -3.53
N LEU A 440 4.88 -30.90 -2.98
CA LEU A 440 5.16 -30.84 -1.54
C LEU A 440 4.09 -30.04 -0.78
N ASP A 441 3.54 -29.01 -1.41
CA ASP A 441 2.47 -28.17 -0.88
C ASP A 441 1.12 -28.87 -1.04
N ALA A 442 0.81 -29.76 -0.10
CA ALA A 442 -0.25 -30.75 -0.25
C ALA A 442 -1.67 -30.16 -0.12
N SER A 443 -2.23 -29.63 -1.20
CA SER A 443 -3.66 -29.26 -1.28
C SER A 443 -4.32 -29.64 -2.62
N ASP A 444 -4.38 -30.95 -2.93
CA ASP A 444 -5.23 -31.49 -4.01
C ASP A 444 -6.60 -31.98 -3.50
N ALA A 445 -6.97 -31.71 -2.24
CA ALA A 445 -8.32 -31.97 -1.76
C ALA A 445 -9.26 -30.93 -2.38
N ALA A 446 -9.87 -31.27 -3.50
CA ALA A 446 -10.96 -30.53 -4.11
C ALA A 446 -12.10 -30.38 -3.08
N GLY A 447 -12.09 -29.31 -2.29
CA GLY A 447 -13.17 -28.97 -1.36
C GLY A 447 -12.82 -28.26 -0.05
N ASP A 448 -11.55 -28.18 0.37
CA ASP A 448 -11.18 -27.45 1.61
C ASP A 448 -10.39 -26.18 1.30
N ASP A 449 -10.76 -25.10 1.98
CA ASP A 449 -10.15 -23.78 1.90
C ASP A 449 -8.63 -23.87 2.09
N HIS A 450 -7.85 -23.52 1.05
CA HIS A 450 -6.39 -23.40 1.15
C HIS A 450 -6.04 -22.47 2.31
N LEU A 451 -5.35 -22.97 3.34
CA LEU A 451 -4.72 -22.11 4.34
C LEU A 451 -3.53 -21.39 3.66
N PRO A 452 -3.58 -20.07 3.41
CA PRO A 452 -2.53 -19.42 2.65
C PRO A 452 -1.25 -19.29 3.51
N GLY A 453 -0.09 -19.69 2.95
CA GLY A 453 1.22 -19.47 3.58
C GLY A 453 2.08 -20.69 3.91
N ASP A 454 1.81 -21.86 3.34
CA ASP A 454 2.58 -23.11 3.56
C ASP A 454 3.89 -23.18 2.77
N LEU A 455 3.96 -22.51 1.63
CA LEU A 455 5.20 -22.28 0.91
C LEU A 455 5.85 -20.97 1.38
N THR A 456 7.05 -21.04 1.93
CA THR A 456 7.82 -19.87 2.37
C THR A 456 9.13 -19.76 1.60
N PHE A 457 9.31 -18.65 0.87
CA PHE A 457 10.57 -18.36 0.20
C PHE A 457 11.54 -17.69 1.17
N VAL A 458 12.74 -18.26 1.28
CA VAL A 458 13.83 -17.74 2.12
C VAL A 458 14.82 -17.03 1.23
N THR A 459 15.06 -15.73 1.46
CA THR A 459 16.08 -14.98 0.71
C THR A 459 17.01 -14.20 1.64
N ALA A 460 18.31 -14.26 1.35
CA ALA A 460 19.32 -13.45 2.03
C ALA A 460 19.48 -12.05 1.41
N ARG A 461 18.73 -11.70 0.35
CA ARG A 461 18.94 -10.47 -0.44
C ARG A 461 17.72 -9.54 -0.43
N PRO A 462 17.90 -8.23 -0.15
CA PRO A 462 16.84 -7.24 -0.34
C PRO A 462 16.43 -7.18 -1.83
N GLY A 463 15.15 -7.44 -2.13
CA GLY A 463 14.59 -7.26 -3.48
C GLY A 463 14.65 -8.46 -4.44
N GLY A 464 15.20 -9.62 -4.04
CA GLY A 464 15.33 -10.80 -4.93
C GLY A 464 14.01 -11.41 -5.42
N VAL A 465 12.91 -11.22 -4.68
CA VAL A 465 11.60 -11.83 -4.92
C VAL A 465 10.71 -10.97 -5.83
N ARG A 466 10.76 -9.63 -5.73
CA ARG A 466 10.06 -8.76 -6.70
C ARG A 466 10.57 -9.00 -8.13
N ASP A 467 11.88 -9.19 -8.27
CA ASP A 467 12.53 -9.60 -9.52
C ASP A 467 12.17 -11.03 -9.96
N LEU A 468 11.75 -11.90 -9.02
CA LEU A 468 11.28 -13.26 -9.30
C LEU A 468 9.87 -13.21 -9.88
N ILE A 469 8.93 -12.57 -9.15
CA ILE A 469 7.53 -12.39 -9.54
C ILE A 469 7.45 -11.68 -10.90
N GLU A 470 8.12 -10.54 -11.05
CA GLU A 470 8.07 -9.75 -12.30
C GLU A 470 8.56 -10.53 -13.52
N ARG A 471 9.53 -11.45 -13.35
CA ARG A 471 10.06 -12.27 -14.46
C ARG A 471 9.28 -13.56 -14.66
N TYR A 472 8.65 -14.09 -13.62
CA TYR A 472 7.72 -15.21 -13.69
C TYR A 472 6.54 -14.82 -14.59
N THR A 473 5.94 -13.65 -14.32
CA THR A 473 4.90 -13.04 -15.17
C THR A 473 5.35 -12.80 -16.61
N ARG A 474 6.60 -12.36 -16.83
CA ARG A 474 7.16 -12.15 -18.18
C ARG A 474 7.41 -13.44 -18.97
N ARG A 475 7.53 -14.59 -18.30
CA ARG A 475 7.78 -15.91 -18.92
C ARG A 475 6.49 -16.72 -19.15
N GLY A 476 5.33 -16.07 -19.11
CA GLY A 476 4.04 -16.70 -19.39
C GLY A 476 3.46 -17.51 -18.23
N PHE A 477 4.05 -17.42 -17.03
CA PHE A 477 3.47 -17.96 -15.80
C PHE A 477 2.80 -16.81 -15.03
N THR A 478 1.52 -16.95 -14.73
CA THR A 478 0.74 -15.97 -13.94
C THR A 478 1.08 -16.06 -12.45
N ASP A 479 0.78 -15.05 -11.64
CA ASP A 479 0.92 -15.17 -10.17
C ASP A 479 0.09 -16.33 -9.61
N ASP A 480 -0.99 -16.71 -10.30
CA ASP A 480 -1.83 -17.88 -10.00
C ASP A 480 -1.13 -19.22 -10.24
N ASP A 481 0.05 -19.23 -10.88
CA ASP A 481 0.82 -20.45 -11.13
C ASP A 481 1.76 -20.84 -9.97
N LEU A 482 2.02 -19.96 -9.01
CA LEU A 482 2.70 -20.36 -7.76
C LEU A 482 1.66 -20.69 -6.69
N PRO A 483 1.90 -21.70 -5.84
CA PRO A 483 1.10 -21.86 -4.63
C PRO A 483 1.10 -20.58 -3.79
N ALA A 484 0.07 -20.40 -2.97
CA ALA A 484 -0.01 -19.27 -2.05
C ALA A 484 1.24 -19.26 -1.15
N HIS A 485 2.06 -18.21 -1.27
CA HIS A 485 3.40 -18.21 -0.66
C HIS A 485 3.66 -16.96 0.20
N THR A 486 4.42 -17.17 1.26
CA THR A 486 4.93 -16.12 2.16
C THR A 486 6.40 -15.82 1.84
N ILE A 487 6.83 -14.57 2.10
CA ILE A 487 8.20 -14.13 1.82
C ILE A 487 8.90 -13.73 3.14
N MET A 488 9.89 -14.52 3.55
CA MET A 488 10.79 -14.12 4.63
C MET A 488 11.91 -13.25 4.06
N THR A 489 11.69 -11.93 3.99
CA THR A 489 12.79 -10.98 3.76
C THR A 489 13.53 -10.74 5.05
N GLY A 490 14.80 -11.19 5.13
CA GLY A 490 15.65 -10.83 6.25
C GLY A 490 15.73 -9.29 6.42
N THR A 491 15.44 -8.80 7.62
CA THR A 491 15.73 -7.43 8.05
C THR A 491 17.24 -7.20 8.04
N VAL A 492 17.81 -6.88 6.87
CA VAL A 492 19.25 -6.62 6.73
C VAL A 492 19.54 -5.17 7.08
N ARG A 493 19.82 -4.91 8.37
CA ARG A 493 20.84 -3.91 8.73
C ARG A 493 22.21 -4.60 8.75
N GLY A 494 22.77 -4.76 7.56
CA GLY A 494 24.16 -5.13 7.28
C GLY A 494 24.42 -6.60 6.95
N LEU A 495 25.08 -6.88 5.82
CA LEU A 495 26.44 -7.48 5.74
C LEU A 495 26.79 -8.15 4.40
N VAL A 496 28.11 -8.25 4.16
CA VAL A 496 28.80 -8.60 2.89
C VAL A 496 29.63 -9.90 3.06
N ASP A 497 29.15 -10.93 3.77
CA ASP A 497 29.96 -12.16 4.03
C ASP A 497 29.16 -13.48 3.99
N ARG A 498 29.76 -14.56 3.44
CA ARG A 498 29.12 -15.88 3.22
C ARG A 498 28.74 -16.60 4.51
N ARG A 499 29.52 -16.43 5.59
CA ARG A 499 29.22 -17.01 6.92
C ARG A 499 28.04 -16.34 7.62
N LEU A 500 27.79 -15.07 7.31
CA LEU A 500 26.65 -14.33 7.86
C LEU A 500 25.34 -14.71 7.15
N MET A 501 25.40 -15.04 5.85
CA MET A 501 24.26 -15.56 5.09
C MET A 501 23.75 -16.91 5.64
N ALA A 502 24.65 -17.84 5.95
CA ALA A 502 24.30 -19.12 6.57
C ALA A 502 23.67 -18.94 7.96
N GLY A 503 24.23 -18.04 8.78
CA GLY A 503 23.69 -17.71 10.10
C GLY A 503 22.29 -17.11 10.05
N SER A 504 22.01 -16.26 9.05
CA SER A 504 20.67 -15.71 8.83
C SER A 504 19.66 -16.76 8.38
N LYS A 505 20.01 -17.68 7.45
CA LYS A 505 19.12 -18.77 7.03
C LYS A 505 18.77 -19.74 8.15
N VAL A 506 19.75 -20.16 8.97
CA VAL A 506 19.48 -21.00 10.16
C VAL A 506 18.58 -20.27 11.17
N THR A 507 18.77 -18.95 11.33
CA THR A 507 17.91 -18.14 12.19
C THR A 507 16.48 -18.09 11.67
N ASN A 508 16.28 -17.92 10.36
CA ASN A 508 14.95 -17.91 9.75
C ASN A 508 14.26 -19.27 9.94
N ILE A 509 14.92 -20.39 9.66
CA ILE A 509 14.36 -21.73 9.91
C ILE A 509 13.93 -21.89 11.38
N ARG A 510 14.76 -21.43 12.33
CA ARG A 510 14.41 -21.47 13.75
C ARG A 510 13.16 -20.65 14.07
N ARG A 511 13.07 -19.45 13.51
CA ARG A 511 11.97 -18.53 13.77
C ARG A 511 10.67 -19.10 13.22
N ASP A 512 10.71 -19.63 12.00
CA ASP A 512 9.57 -20.30 11.38
C ASP A 512 9.13 -21.54 12.19
N ALA A 513 10.08 -22.40 12.59
CA ALA A 513 9.78 -23.58 13.43
C ALA A 513 9.19 -23.22 14.81
N ALA A 514 9.54 -22.05 15.35
CA ALA A 514 8.98 -21.57 16.62
C ALA A 514 7.58 -20.95 16.46
N LEU A 515 7.24 -20.45 15.26
CA LEU A 515 5.91 -19.94 14.93
C LEU A 515 4.97 -21.06 14.52
N PHE A 516 5.48 -22.11 13.89
CA PHE A 516 4.70 -23.25 13.39
C PHE A 516 5.26 -24.58 13.92
N PRO A 517 5.33 -24.78 15.25
CA PRO A 517 5.84 -26.02 15.84
C PRO A 517 4.98 -27.24 15.54
N GLU A 518 3.71 -27.06 15.13
CA GLU A 518 2.82 -28.13 14.71
C GLU A 518 3.19 -28.73 13.33
N CYS A 519 3.93 -27.99 12.50
CA CYS A 519 4.24 -28.39 11.14
C CYS A 519 5.56 -29.16 11.03
N ARG A 520 5.59 -30.04 10.03
CA ARG A 520 6.83 -30.65 9.51
C ARG A 520 7.39 -29.75 8.41
N GLN A 521 8.70 -29.57 8.38
CA GLN A 521 9.37 -28.67 7.44
C GLN A 521 10.22 -29.42 6.42
N VAL A 522 10.23 -28.92 5.19
CA VAL A 522 11.16 -29.32 4.14
C VAL A 522 11.98 -28.10 3.72
N PHE A 523 13.29 -28.25 3.61
CA PHE A 523 14.18 -27.17 3.13
C PHE A 523 14.74 -27.50 1.75
N ILE A 524 14.67 -26.54 0.83
CA ILE A 524 15.17 -26.67 -0.54
C ILE A 524 16.22 -25.57 -0.76
N GLY A 525 17.42 -25.96 -1.19
CA GLY A 525 18.56 -25.05 -1.37
C GLY A 525 19.53 -25.54 -2.45
N ASP A 526 20.71 -24.90 -2.55
CA ASP A 526 21.74 -25.22 -3.55
C ASP A 526 23.12 -25.55 -2.97
N SER A 527 23.95 -26.26 -3.74
CA SER A 527 25.31 -26.64 -3.33
C SER A 527 26.39 -25.58 -3.60
N GLY A 528 26.07 -24.50 -4.30
CA GLY A 528 26.97 -23.38 -4.59
C GLY A 528 27.07 -22.39 -3.42
N GLN A 529 26.07 -22.37 -2.56
CA GLN A 529 26.02 -21.58 -1.33
C GLN A 529 26.24 -22.46 -0.08
N ALA A 530 25.93 -21.93 1.10
CA ALA A 530 26.08 -22.60 2.38
C ALA A 530 24.84 -23.42 2.78
N ASP A 531 23.96 -23.76 1.83
CA ASP A 531 22.62 -24.27 2.15
C ASP A 531 22.64 -25.71 2.65
N ALA A 532 23.59 -26.52 2.19
CA ALA A 532 23.83 -27.83 2.77
C ALA A 532 24.28 -27.74 4.25
N ASP A 533 25.14 -26.77 4.59
CA ASP A 533 25.57 -26.55 5.97
C ASP A 533 24.42 -26.02 6.85
N VAL A 534 23.55 -25.17 6.28
CA VAL A 534 22.30 -24.69 6.91
C VAL A 534 21.39 -25.88 7.21
N ALA A 535 21.15 -26.74 6.22
CA ALA A 535 20.32 -27.94 6.34
C ALA A 535 20.83 -28.90 7.41
N LEU A 536 22.14 -29.22 7.40
CA LEU A 536 22.78 -30.08 8.40
C LEU A 536 22.67 -29.48 9.81
N THR A 537 22.93 -28.17 9.93
CA THR A 537 22.84 -27.48 11.22
C THR A 537 21.42 -27.49 11.76
N ALA A 538 20.43 -27.21 10.90
CA ALA A 538 19.02 -27.20 11.27
C ALA A 538 18.56 -28.62 11.66
N ARG A 539 18.91 -29.65 10.87
CA ARG A 539 18.54 -31.04 11.17
C ARG A 539 19.09 -31.53 12.50
N ARG A 540 20.36 -31.24 12.80
CA ARG A 540 20.98 -31.62 14.09
C ARG A 540 20.31 -30.95 15.28
N ARG A 541 19.76 -29.75 15.09
CA ARG A 541 19.18 -28.93 16.16
C ARG A 541 17.68 -29.14 16.33
N TRP A 542 16.96 -29.46 15.25
CA TRP A 542 15.52 -29.66 15.20
C TRP A 542 15.14 -30.90 14.34
N PRO A 543 15.57 -32.10 14.75
CA PRO A 543 15.35 -33.33 13.97
C PRO A 543 13.87 -33.75 13.88
N GLU A 544 13.01 -33.25 14.76
CA GLU A 544 11.57 -33.56 14.69
C GLU A 544 10.83 -32.63 13.72
N HIS A 545 11.36 -31.43 13.45
CA HIS A 545 10.70 -30.44 12.58
C HIS A 545 11.20 -30.51 11.14
N LEU A 546 12.52 -30.42 10.89
CA LEU A 546 13.04 -30.39 9.51
C LEU A 546 13.17 -31.82 8.97
N VAL A 547 12.13 -32.39 8.37
CA VAL A 547 12.05 -33.82 8.06
C VAL A 547 12.90 -34.26 6.87
N ALA A 548 13.17 -33.36 5.93
CA ALA A 548 14.07 -33.59 4.81
C ALA A 548 14.64 -32.28 4.28
N SER A 549 15.80 -32.35 3.64
CA SER A 549 16.32 -31.25 2.82
C SER A 549 16.74 -31.72 1.44
N PHE A 550 16.46 -30.92 0.42
CA PHE A 550 16.83 -31.18 -0.97
C PHE A 550 17.81 -30.10 -1.44
N ILE A 551 19.04 -30.50 -1.76
CA ILE A 551 20.12 -29.59 -2.16
C ILE A 551 20.40 -29.80 -3.64
N HIS A 552 19.99 -28.85 -4.48
CA HIS A 552 20.25 -28.87 -5.90
C HIS A 552 21.75 -28.68 -6.18
N CYS A 553 22.37 -29.68 -6.80
CA CYS A 553 23.79 -29.72 -7.11
C CYS A 553 24.11 -28.83 -8.32
N VAL A 554 24.40 -27.57 -8.04
CA VAL A 554 24.91 -26.57 -9.00
C VAL A 554 26.44 -26.52 -9.05
N THR A 555 27.09 -27.21 -8.11
CA THR A 555 28.53 -27.43 -8.02
C THR A 555 28.82 -28.92 -7.87
N ASP A 556 30.05 -29.35 -8.20
CA ASP A 556 30.45 -30.75 -8.05
C ASP A 556 30.50 -31.14 -6.56
N VAL A 557 29.63 -32.08 -6.17
CA VAL A 557 29.61 -32.69 -4.83
C VAL A 557 29.92 -34.18 -4.98
N ASP A 558 31.05 -34.62 -4.40
CA ASP A 558 31.50 -36.01 -4.47
C ASP A 558 30.58 -36.98 -3.71
N GLU A 559 30.60 -38.26 -4.10
CA GLU A 559 29.70 -39.27 -3.51
C GLU A 559 29.94 -39.49 -2.01
N ALA A 560 31.18 -39.31 -1.54
CA ALA A 560 31.48 -39.40 -0.11
C ALA A 560 30.74 -38.32 0.69
N THR A 561 30.69 -37.10 0.16
CA THR A 561 29.96 -35.98 0.75
C THR A 561 28.45 -36.19 0.64
N ARG A 562 27.95 -36.63 -0.53
CA ARG A 562 26.53 -36.97 -0.73
C ARG A 562 26.07 -38.04 0.26
N ALA A 563 26.84 -39.10 0.45
CA ALA A 563 26.54 -40.16 1.39
C ALA A 563 26.50 -39.66 2.84
N ARG A 564 27.45 -38.78 3.23
CA ARG A 564 27.47 -38.17 4.56
C ARG A 564 26.24 -37.29 4.79
N TRP A 565 25.86 -36.45 3.82
CA TRP A 565 24.66 -35.62 3.91
C TRP A 565 23.39 -36.45 4.00
N ARG A 566 23.29 -37.50 3.17
CA ARG A 566 22.14 -38.43 3.15
C ARG A 566 21.94 -39.14 4.48
N ALA A 567 23.02 -39.52 5.16
CA ALA A 567 22.97 -40.11 6.51
C ALA A 567 22.35 -39.18 7.56
N GLU A 568 22.33 -37.88 7.29
CA GLU A 568 21.70 -36.85 8.12
C GLU A 568 20.39 -36.31 7.49
N GLY A 569 19.80 -36.98 6.50
CA GLY A 569 18.53 -36.55 5.88
C GLY A 569 18.66 -35.32 4.96
N VAL A 570 19.87 -34.99 4.52
CA VAL A 570 20.14 -33.95 3.52
C VAL A 570 20.46 -34.62 2.18
N HIS A 571 19.58 -34.41 1.20
CA HIS A 571 19.59 -35.12 -0.07
C HIS A 571 20.14 -34.22 -1.17
N ALA A 572 21.36 -34.50 -1.61
CA ALA A 572 21.95 -33.90 -2.81
C ALA A 572 21.26 -34.45 -4.06
N VAL A 573 20.75 -33.55 -4.92
CA VAL A 573 19.99 -33.89 -6.12
C VAL A 573 20.51 -33.15 -7.34
N ASP A 574 20.60 -33.83 -8.48
CA ASP A 574 21.10 -33.27 -9.73
C ASP A 574 20.00 -32.56 -10.53
N ASP A 575 18.74 -32.94 -10.30
CA ASP A 575 17.52 -32.34 -10.85
C ASP A 575 16.31 -32.55 -9.92
N TYR A 576 15.20 -31.89 -10.23
CA TYR A 576 13.96 -31.97 -9.44
C TYR A 576 13.18 -33.27 -9.64
N ALA A 577 13.48 -34.07 -10.67
CA ALA A 577 12.89 -35.40 -10.84
C ALA A 577 13.49 -36.37 -9.80
N GLN A 578 14.80 -36.29 -9.58
CA GLN A 578 15.47 -37.00 -8.50
C GLN A 578 14.98 -36.54 -7.13
N ALA A 579 14.77 -35.24 -6.93
CA ALA A 579 14.17 -34.72 -5.70
C ALA A 579 12.78 -35.31 -5.45
N ALA A 580 11.92 -35.35 -6.47
CA ALA A 580 10.59 -35.94 -6.39
C ALA A 580 10.62 -37.43 -6.03
N ARG A 581 11.47 -38.23 -6.68
CA ARG A 581 11.61 -39.67 -6.35
C ARG A 581 11.99 -39.89 -4.89
N ILE A 582 12.98 -39.15 -4.39
CA ILE A 582 13.40 -39.24 -2.98
C ILE A 582 12.26 -38.76 -2.06
N ALA A 583 11.57 -37.67 -2.40
CA ALA A 583 10.41 -37.22 -1.63
C ALA A 583 9.30 -38.29 -1.55
N GLY A 584 9.07 -39.02 -2.65
CA GLY A 584 8.15 -40.16 -2.68
C GLY A 584 8.60 -41.34 -1.82
N GLU A 585 9.89 -41.69 -1.86
CA GLU A 585 10.48 -42.73 -0.98
C GLU A 585 10.37 -42.37 0.51
N LEU A 586 10.46 -41.08 0.84
CA LEU A 586 10.28 -40.55 2.19
C LEU A 586 8.81 -40.39 2.60
N GLY A 587 7.86 -40.67 1.69
CA GLY A 587 6.42 -40.52 1.94
C GLY A 587 5.96 -39.06 2.06
N LEU A 588 6.71 -38.11 1.51
CA LEU A 588 6.36 -36.68 1.53
C LEU A 588 5.37 -36.32 0.41
N ILE A 589 5.40 -37.04 -0.70
CA ILE A 589 4.48 -36.88 -1.84
C ILE A 589 4.08 -38.27 -2.39
N ASP A 590 2.92 -38.39 -3.01
CA ASP A 590 2.46 -39.65 -3.60
C ASP A 590 3.07 -39.93 -4.99
N ALA A 591 2.86 -41.15 -5.49
CA ALA A 591 3.40 -41.59 -6.78
C ALA A 591 2.86 -40.79 -7.99
N GLU A 592 1.64 -40.24 -7.91
CA GLU A 592 1.07 -39.43 -8.99
C GLU A 592 1.79 -38.09 -9.09
N ARG A 593 2.04 -37.46 -7.94
CA ARG A 593 2.79 -36.22 -7.82
C ARG A 593 4.24 -36.40 -8.26
N VAL A 594 4.89 -37.50 -7.89
CA VAL A 594 6.22 -37.85 -8.43
C VAL A 594 6.21 -37.85 -9.96
N ALA A 595 5.27 -38.58 -10.57
CA ALA A 595 5.17 -38.67 -12.03
C ALA A 595 4.82 -37.32 -12.71
N ARG A 596 4.15 -36.39 -12.00
CA ARG A 596 3.89 -35.03 -12.50
C ARG A 596 5.18 -34.22 -12.58
N VAL A 597 6.00 -34.25 -11.53
CA VAL A 597 7.30 -33.56 -11.50
C VAL A 597 8.25 -34.13 -12.55
N GLU A 598 8.33 -35.46 -12.67
CA GLU A 598 9.19 -36.12 -13.67
C GLU A 598 8.83 -35.69 -15.10
N ARG A 599 7.53 -35.68 -15.44
CA ARG A 599 7.06 -35.18 -16.75
C ARG A 599 7.41 -33.71 -16.97
N ALA A 600 7.32 -32.87 -15.94
CA ALA A 600 7.68 -31.45 -16.05
C ALA A 600 9.18 -31.24 -16.28
N VAL A 601 10.03 -32.09 -15.69
CA VAL A 601 11.48 -32.08 -15.97
C VAL A 601 11.77 -32.55 -17.40
N GLU A 602 11.11 -33.62 -17.87
CA GLU A 602 11.25 -34.15 -19.23
C GLU A 602 10.81 -33.16 -20.32
N GLN A 603 9.73 -32.41 -20.06
CA GLN A 603 9.26 -31.34 -20.94
C GLN A 603 10.25 -30.16 -21.02
N GLY A 604 11.19 -30.08 -20.08
CA GLY A 604 12.19 -29.03 -20.00
C GLY A 604 11.59 -27.68 -19.62
N VAL A 605 12.37 -26.61 -19.79
CA VAL A 605 11.83 -25.25 -19.66
C VAL A 605 10.93 -25.00 -20.88
N PRO A 606 9.66 -24.59 -20.71
CA PRO A 606 8.77 -24.38 -21.85
C PRO A 606 9.43 -23.45 -22.87
N SER A 607 9.56 -23.96 -24.11
CA SER A 607 10.08 -23.18 -25.23
C SER A 607 8.99 -22.20 -25.68
N LEU A 608 9.16 -20.92 -25.35
CA LEU A 608 8.27 -19.89 -25.85
C LEU A 608 8.69 -19.45 -27.26
N PRO A 609 7.72 -19.14 -28.15
CA PRO A 609 8.02 -18.53 -29.44
C PRO A 609 8.77 -17.22 -29.24
N ARG A 610 9.77 -17.00 -30.11
CA ARG A 610 10.64 -15.80 -30.10
C ARG A 610 9.89 -14.50 -30.26
#